data_AF-A0A1H7DSR7-F1
#
_entry.id   AF-A0A1H7DSR7-F1
#
_cell.length_a   1.000
_cell.length_b   1.000
_cell.length_c   1.000
_cell.angle_alpha   90.00
_cell.angle_beta   90.00
_cell.angle_gamma   90.00
#
_symmetry.space_group_name_H-M   'P 1'
#
loop_
_entity.id
_entity.type
_entity.pdbx_description
1 polymer ?
#
loop_
_entity_poly.entity_id
_entity_poly.type
_entity_poly.pdbx_seq_one_letter_code
_entity_poly.pdbx_strand_id
1 'polypeptide(L)'
;MAHLTTTTRVYRIDVDFFSGGDQFASEIISFEIEEGAEVWTAAYLAAEGSTYFDLRIPKLSYSFSFVPGFPDEPDPTSPAGALKPVCRDCGCDMLARDASARWDAHRQAWAISGVYDCTFCDLCNAESDDLARWVPADDLTPFDRFAAALVDALSSPELALDSAFHMFCVDHALTHTVEDARAAWIEAVARESSATGGDFLPGIGVDHA
;
A
#
# COMPACT_ATOMS: atom_id res chain seq x y z
N MET A 1 -19.81 -20.46 8.33
CA MET A 1 -19.05 -20.61 7.07
C MET A 1 -18.24 -19.33 6.91
N ALA A 2 -16.94 -19.38 7.13
CA ALA A 2 -16.07 -18.23 6.88
C ALA A 2 -15.96 -18.05 5.36
N HIS A 3 -16.32 -16.88 4.85
CA HIS A 3 -15.94 -16.50 3.50
C HIS A 3 -14.42 -16.32 3.53
N LEU A 4 -13.69 -17.28 2.96
CA LEU A 4 -12.32 -17.03 2.54
C LEU A 4 -12.44 -16.02 1.41
N THR A 5 -12.24 -14.74 1.71
CA THR A 5 -11.96 -13.73 0.70
C THR A 5 -10.64 -14.13 0.05
N THR A 6 -10.71 -14.74 -1.12
CA THR A 6 -9.52 -15.02 -1.90
C THR A 6 -8.93 -13.69 -2.35
N THR A 7 -7.77 -13.34 -1.84
CA THR A 7 -7.03 -12.16 -2.30
C THR A 7 -6.61 -12.41 -3.74
N THR A 8 -6.94 -11.51 -4.66
CA THR A 8 -6.42 -11.54 -6.04
C THR A 8 -5.27 -10.56 -6.18
N ARG A 9 -4.28 -10.92 -6.99
CA ARG A 9 -3.15 -10.07 -7.35
C ARG A 9 -3.15 -9.84 -8.86
N VAL A 10 -2.96 -8.58 -9.25
CA VAL A 10 -2.88 -8.18 -10.66
C VAL A 10 -1.45 -8.35 -11.15
N TYR A 11 -1.29 -8.96 -12.32
CA TYR A 11 -0.03 -9.11 -13.03
C TYR A 11 -0.12 -8.48 -14.41
N ARG A 12 1.03 -8.05 -14.93
CA ARG A 12 1.19 -7.55 -16.30
C ARG A 12 2.31 -8.30 -16.98
N ILE A 13 2.11 -8.65 -18.23
CA ILE A 13 3.14 -9.22 -19.09
C ILE A 13 3.27 -8.40 -20.37
N ASP A 14 4.49 -8.22 -20.85
CA ASP A 14 4.79 -7.75 -22.20
C ASP A 14 5.04 -8.98 -23.07
N VAL A 15 4.26 -9.13 -24.14
CA VAL A 15 4.27 -10.31 -25.01
C VAL A 15 4.68 -9.89 -26.40
N ASP A 16 5.74 -10.53 -26.92
CA ASP A 16 6.16 -10.40 -28.30
C ASP A 16 5.73 -11.63 -29.11
N PHE A 17 5.07 -11.42 -30.25
CA PHE A 17 4.61 -12.47 -31.14
C PHE A 17 5.45 -12.51 -32.43
N PHE A 18 5.83 -13.71 -32.84
CA PHE A 18 6.74 -13.96 -33.97
C PHE A 18 6.15 -14.95 -34.98
N SER A 19 6.53 -14.78 -36.24
CA SER A 19 6.21 -15.69 -37.34
C SER A 19 7.49 -16.08 -38.05
N GLY A 20 7.96 -17.32 -37.85
CA GLY A 20 9.20 -17.78 -38.49
C GLY A 20 10.47 -17.06 -38.01
N GLY A 21 10.42 -16.42 -36.83
CA GLY A 21 11.52 -15.67 -36.23
C GLY A 21 11.36 -14.16 -36.31
N ASP A 22 10.47 -13.64 -37.17
CA ASP A 22 10.23 -12.20 -37.30
C ASP A 22 9.10 -11.76 -36.38
N GLN A 23 9.34 -10.73 -35.56
CA GLN A 23 8.32 -10.13 -34.70
C GLN A 23 7.29 -9.40 -35.57
N PHE A 24 6.01 -9.69 -35.34
CA PHE A 24 4.91 -9.04 -36.07
C PHE A 24 3.94 -8.26 -35.17
N ALA A 25 3.94 -8.52 -33.87
CA ALA A 25 3.12 -7.80 -32.89
C ALA A 25 3.77 -7.81 -31.50
N SER A 26 3.41 -6.82 -30.69
CA SER A 26 3.64 -6.80 -29.25
C SER A 26 2.41 -6.29 -28.52
N GLU A 27 2.20 -6.77 -27.29
CA GLU A 27 1.04 -6.41 -26.48
C GLU A 27 1.37 -6.47 -24.97
N ILE A 28 0.87 -5.50 -24.21
CA ILE A 28 0.85 -5.58 -22.75
C ILE A 28 -0.49 -6.12 -22.29
N ILE A 29 -0.48 -7.26 -21.61
CA ILE A 29 -1.68 -7.94 -21.11
C ILE A 29 -1.71 -7.87 -19.58
N SER A 30 -2.84 -7.44 -19.02
CA SER A 30 -3.11 -7.47 -17.59
C SER A 30 -4.04 -8.63 -17.25
N PHE A 31 -3.74 -9.38 -16.19
CA PHE A 31 -4.60 -10.46 -15.70
C PHE A 31 -4.55 -10.55 -14.17
N GLU A 32 -5.59 -11.15 -13.59
CA GLU A 32 -5.72 -11.34 -12.15
C GLU A 32 -5.53 -12.81 -11.82
N ILE A 33 -4.79 -13.10 -10.74
CA ILE A 33 -4.65 -14.45 -10.20
C ILE A 33 -5.03 -14.46 -8.73
N GLU A 34 -5.59 -15.58 -8.29
CA GLU A 34 -5.77 -15.85 -6.86
C GLU A 34 -4.40 -16.05 -6.19
N GLU A 35 -4.29 -15.60 -4.93
CA GLU A 35 -3.10 -15.80 -4.13
C GLU A 35 -2.75 -17.30 -4.00
N GLY A 36 -1.51 -17.66 -4.32
CA GLY A 36 -1.03 -19.05 -4.34
C GLY A 36 -1.28 -19.82 -5.64
N ALA A 37 -1.98 -19.24 -6.62
CA ALA A 37 -2.07 -19.81 -7.97
C ALA A 37 -0.74 -19.71 -8.72
N GLU A 38 -0.52 -20.62 -9.66
CA GLU A 38 0.71 -20.68 -10.45
C GLU A 38 0.71 -19.59 -11.53
N VAL A 39 1.51 -18.54 -11.30
CA VAL A 39 1.52 -17.30 -12.11
C VAL A 39 1.94 -17.53 -13.56
N TRP A 40 2.85 -18.48 -13.83
CA TRP A 40 3.31 -18.73 -15.20
C TRP A 40 2.22 -19.34 -16.06
N THR A 41 1.45 -20.29 -15.53
CA THR A 41 0.30 -20.90 -16.19
C THR A 41 -0.74 -19.84 -16.56
N ALA A 42 -1.04 -18.92 -15.63
CA ALA A 42 -1.95 -17.81 -15.92
C ALA A 42 -1.39 -16.88 -17.01
N ALA A 43 -0.10 -16.58 -17.00
CA ALA A 43 0.56 -15.77 -18.02
C ALA A 43 0.51 -16.43 -19.41
N TYR A 44 0.76 -17.74 -19.51
CA TYR A 44 0.62 -18.49 -20.76
C TYR A 44 -0.82 -18.43 -21.29
N LEU A 45 -1.81 -18.69 -20.42
CA LEU A 45 -3.22 -18.60 -20.81
C LEU A 45 -3.62 -17.19 -21.26
N ALA A 46 -3.09 -16.15 -20.61
CA ALA A 46 -3.32 -14.77 -20.99
C ALA A 46 -2.70 -14.43 -22.36
N ALA A 47 -1.45 -14.84 -22.61
CA ALA A 47 -0.78 -14.65 -23.89
C ALA A 47 -1.49 -15.40 -25.03
N GLU A 48 -1.93 -16.64 -24.79
CA GLU A 48 -2.66 -17.46 -25.77
C GLU A 48 -4.11 -16.99 -25.99
N GLY A 49 -4.65 -16.18 -25.07
CA GLY A 49 -5.93 -15.50 -25.23
C GLY A 49 -5.86 -14.23 -26.09
N SER A 50 -4.66 -13.75 -26.44
CA SER A 50 -4.49 -12.57 -27.30
C SER A 50 -5.02 -12.82 -28.70
N THR A 51 -5.54 -11.78 -29.34
CA THR A 51 -5.93 -11.81 -30.76
C THR A 51 -4.75 -12.09 -31.70
N TYR A 52 -3.51 -11.89 -31.25
CA TYR A 52 -2.30 -12.19 -32.01
C TYR A 52 -1.84 -13.65 -31.89
N PHE A 53 -2.37 -14.40 -30.92
CA PHE A 53 -2.17 -15.84 -30.82
C PHE A 53 -3.15 -16.57 -31.74
N ASP A 54 -2.73 -16.77 -32.99
CA ASP A 54 -3.53 -17.46 -34.00
C ASP A 54 -2.73 -18.59 -34.66
N LEU A 55 -3.14 -19.84 -34.44
CA LEU A 55 -2.48 -21.03 -34.98
C LEU A 55 -2.43 -21.08 -36.51
N ARG A 56 -3.15 -20.21 -37.22
CA ARG A 56 -3.04 -20.04 -38.68
C ARG A 56 -1.76 -19.32 -39.10
N ILE A 57 -1.09 -18.62 -38.18
CA ILE A 57 0.17 -17.92 -38.44
C ILE A 57 1.31 -18.94 -38.62
N PRO A 58 2.05 -18.93 -39.74
CA PRO A 58 3.10 -19.90 -40.00
C PRO A 58 4.24 -19.84 -38.98
N LYS A 59 4.61 -20.99 -38.41
CA LYS A 59 5.70 -21.08 -37.42
C LYS A 59 5.54 -20.03 -36.30
N LEU A 60 4.30 -19.88 -35.82
CA LEU A 60 4.00 -18.99 -34.71
C LEU A 60 4.84 -19.37 -33.49
N SER A 61 5.43 -18.36 -32.86
CA SER A 61 6.02 -18.44 -31.53
C SER A 61 5.79 -17.14 -30.79
N TYR A 62 5.90 -17.15 -29.47
CA TYR A 62 5.82 -15.95 -28.64
C TYR A 62 6.80 -16.06 -27.48
N SER A 63 7.16 -14.92 -26.92
CA SER A 63 7.85 -14.82 -25.64
C SER A 63 7.18 -13.74 -24.81
N PHE A 64 7.23 -13.88 -23.50
CA PHE A 64 6.77 -12.82 -22.62
C PHE A 64 7.70 -12.64 -21.43
N SER A 65 7.60 -11.45 -20.85
CA SER A 65 8.24 -11.10 -19.59
C SER A 65 7.23 -10.41 -18.68
N PHE A 66 7.37 -10.62 -17.37
CA PHE A 66 6.56 -9.89 -16.41
C PHE A 66 7.02 -8.45 -16.32
N VAL A 67 6.06 -7.54 -16.34
CA VAL A 67 6.29 -6.10 -16.25
C VAL A 67 5.83 -5.64 -14.88
N PRO A 68 6.71 -5.03 -14.07
CA PRO A 68 6.28 -4.40 -12.83
C PRO A 68 5.34 -3.23 -13.12
N GLY A 69 4.55 -2.81 -12.12
CA GLY A 69 3.68 -1.64 -12.25
C GLY A 69 4.50 -0.36 -12.44
N PHE A 70 5.62 -0.26 -11.72
CA PHE A 70 6.61 0.83 -11.81
C PHE A 70 8.05 0.29 -11.96
N PRO A 71 8.99 1.04 -12.58
CA PRO A 71 10.34 0.55 -12.89
C PRO A 71 11.16 0.05 -11.69
N ASP A 72 10.85 0.54 -10.49
CA ASP A 72 11.58 0.30 -9.25
C ASP A 72 10.85 -0.63 -8.27
N GLU A 73 9.70 -1.17 -8.69
CA GLU A 73 9.03 -2.27 -8.00
C GLU A 73 9.83 -3.57 -8.14
N PRO A 74 9.74 -4.47 -7.14
CA PRO A 74 10.41 -5.75 -7.22
C PRO A 74 9.80 -6.59 -8.33
N ASP A 75 10.58 -7.54 -8.85
CA ASP A 75 10.08 -8.54 -9.79
C ASP A 75 8.77 -9.15 -9.23
N PRO A 76 7.64 -9.02 -9.94
CA PRO A 76 6.35 -9.51 -9.46
C PRO A 76 6.35 -11.04 -9.29
N THR A 77 7.29 -11.75 -9.89
CA THR A 77 7.51 -13.20 -9.76
C THR A 77 8.51 -13.59 -8.68
N SER A 78 8.99 -12.63 -7.88
CA SER A 78 9.97 -12.88 -6.82
C SER A 78 9.53 -14.03 -5.89
N PRO A 79 10.41 -15.01 -5.62
CA PRO A 79 10.10 -16.15 -4.76
C PRO A 79 9.95 -15.75 -3.29
N ALA A 80 10.30 -14.51 -2.93
CA ALA A 80 10.11 -13.96 -1.58
C ALA A 80 8.63 -13.78 -1.20
N GLY A 81 7.71 -13.96 -2.15
CA GLY A 81 6.27 -13.82 -1.92
C GLY A 81 5.82 -12.37 -1.95
N ALA A 82 4.84 -12.03 -1.10
CA ALA A 82 4.36 -10.66 -0.97
C ALA A 82 5.44 -9.78 -0.31
N LEU A 83 5.68 -8.61 -0.90
CA LEU A 83 6.66 -7.64 -0.42
C LEU A 83 5.96 -6.32 -0.10
N LYS A 84 6.51 -5.56 0.86
CA LYS A 84 6.12 -4.18 1.13
C LYS A 84 7.34 -3.25 1.08
N PRO A 85 7.17 -1.98 0.68
CA PRO A 85 8.24 -1.00 0.72
C PRO A 85 8.38 -0.43 2.15
N VAL A 86 9.61 -0.33 2.66
CA VAL A 86 9.95 0.35 3.91
C VAL A 86 11.00 1.43 3.64
N CYS A 87 10.95 2.50 4.41
CA CYS A 87 11.95 3.57 4.35
C CYS A 87 13.33 3.02 4.70
N ARG A 88 14.31 3.23 3.83
CA ARG A 88 15.72 2.87 4.08
C ARG A 88 16.26 3.48 5.38
N ASP A 89 15.82 4.69 5.71
CA ASP A 89 16.43 5.49 6.77
C ASP A 89 15.81 5.20 8.16
N CYS A 90 14.48 5.07 8.26
CA CYS A 90 13.80 4.78 9.53
C CYS A 90 13.13 3.40 9.62
N GLY A 91 12.95 2.69 8.51
CA GLY A 91 12.37 1.35 8.46
C GLY A 91 10.85 1.26 8.52
N CYS A 92 10.10 2.37 8.58
CA CYS A 92 8.62 2.33 8.51
C CYS A 92 8.12 2.11 7.09
N ASP A 93 6.90 1.60 6.94
CA ASP A 93 6.22 1.40 5.66
C ASP A 93 5.30 2.56 5.26
N MET A 94 5.34 3.68 5.98
CA MET A 94 4.63 4.92 5.64
C MET A 94 5.37 5.70 4.54
N LEU A 95 5.48 5.08 3.36
CA LEU A 95 6.07 5.67 2.17
C LEU A 95 4.97 6.16 1.21
N ALA A 96 5.14 7.39 0.72
CA ALA A 96 4.29 8.02 -0.27
C ALA A 96 5.07 8.31 -1.56
N ARG A 97 4.37 8.37 -2.70
CA ARG A 97 4.92 8.82 -3.98
C ARG A 97 4.09 9.94 -4.57
N ASP A 98 4.77 10.85 -5.25
CA ASP A 98 4.11 11.89 -6.01
C ASP A 98 3.41 11.31 -7.24
N ALA A 99 2.24 11.87 -7.55
CA ALA A 99 1.47 11.49 -8.73
C ALA A 99 0.82 12.71 -9.39
N SER A 100 0.71 12.65 -10.73
CA SER A 100 -0.01 13.65 -11.52
C SER A 100 -1.44 13.20 -11.77
N ALA A 101 -2.41 13.93 -11.22
CA ALA A 101 -3.81 13.83 -11.64
C ALA A 101 -4.09 14.80 -12.81
N ARG A 102 -4.72 14.32 -13.88
CA ARG A 102 -5.16 15.14 -15.02
C ARG A 102 -6.67 15.00 -15.20
N TRP A 103 -7.32 16.09 -15.60
CA TRP A 103 -8.75 16.09 -15.89
C TRP A 103 -9.03 15.30 -17.18
N ASP A 104 -9.78 14.21 -17.06
CA ASP A 104 -10.29 13.44 -18.19
C ASP A 104 -11.61 14.06 -18.66
N ALA A 105 -11.58 14.74 -19.80
CA ALA A 105 -12.76 15.41 -20.35
C ALA A 105 -13.86 14.44 -20.81
N HIS A 106 -13.54 13.20 -21.16
CA HIS A 106 -14.54 12.21 -21.55
C HIS A 106 -15.23 11.63 -20.31
N ARG A 107 -14.46 11.34 -19.25
CA ARG A 107 -14.97 10.80 -18.00
C ARG A 107 -15.51 11.86 -17.04
N GLN A 108 -15.24 13.14 -17.31
CA GLN A 108 -15.57 14.28 -16.44
C GLN A 108 -15.09 14.04 -14.99
N ALA A 109 -13.86 13.56 -14.86
CA ALA A 109 -13.26 13.20 -13.59
C ALA A 109 -11.74 13.41 -13.60
N TRP A 110 -11.15 13.60 -12.42
CA TRP A 110 -9.70 13.53 -12.25
C TRP A 110 -9.24 12.07 -12.38
N ALA A 111 -8.17 11.85 -13.15
CA ALA A 111 -7.54 10.54 -13.30
C ALA A 111 -6.03 10.65 -13.06
N ILE A 112 -5.46 9.68 -12.35
CA ILE A 112 -4.00 9.56 -12.24
C ILE A 112 -3.44 9.25 -13.63
N SER A 113 -2.43 10.02 -14.01
CA SER A 113 -1.83 10.01 -15.34
C SER A 113 -0.33 9.75 -15.32
N GLY A 114 0.24 9.62 -14.12
CA GLY A 114 1.63 9.26 -13.88
C GLY A 114 1.91 9.25 -12.39
N VAL A 115 2.77 8.33 -11.95
CA VAL A 115 3.40 8.31 -10.62
C VAL A 115 4.88 8.53 -10.86
N TYR A 116 5.52 9.31 -10.01
CA TYR A 116 6.92 9.69 -10.14
C TYR A 116 7.78 8.87 -9.17
N ASP A 117 9.07 8.80 -9.47
CA ASP A 117 10.02 7.95 -8.75
C ASP A 117 10.39 8.52 -7.37
N CYS A 118 10.17 9.82 -7.16
CA CYS A 118 10.43 10.44 -5.87
C CYS A 118 9.52 9.83 -4.79
N THR A 119 10.15 9.21 -3.80
CA THR A 119 9.49 8.59 -2.66
C THR A 119 9.76 9.42 -1.40
N PHE A 120 8.71 9.67 -0.64
CA PHE A 120 8.73 10.43 0.61
C PHE A 120 8.31 9.53 1.78
N CYS A 121 8.96 9.69 2.94
CA CYS A 121 8.60 8.98 4.16
C CYS A 121 7.81 9.89 5.10
N ASP A 122 6.55 9.56 5.38
CA ASP A 122 5.68 10.36 6.26
C ASP A 122 6.15 10.37 7.72
N LEU A 123 6.98 9.40 8.13
CA LEU A 123 7.49 9.32 9.50
C LEU A 123 8.74 10.17 9.73
N CYS A 124 9.79 9.95 8.92
CA CYS A 124 11.08 10.63 9.10
C CYS A 124 11.29 11.83 8.16
N ASN A 125 10.34 12.10 7.28
CA ASN A 125 10.38 13.18 6.30
C ASN A 125 11.57 13.08 5.33
N ALA A 126 12.18 11.90 5.19
CA ALA A 126 13.19 11.63 4.19
C ALA A 126 12.55 11.57 2.80
N GLU A 127 13.28 12.03 1.79
CA GLU A 127 12.85 12.08 0.40
C GLU A 127 14.00 11.60 -0.48
N SER A 128 13.75 10.63 -1.35
CA SER A 128 14.73 10.15 -2.34
C SER A 128 14.05 9.26 -3.40
N ASP A 129 14.64 9.18 -4.58
CA ASP A 129 14.25 8.22 -5.63
C ASP A 129 14.55 6.77 -5.23
N ASP A 130 15.49 6.56 -4.29
CA ASP A 130 15.92 5.25 -3.81
C ASP A 130 15.58 4.99 -2.33
N LEU A 131 14.55 5.69 -1.81
CA LEU A 131 14.18 5.61 -0.40
C LEU A 131 13.56 4.27 -0.02
N ALA A 132 12.90 3.60 -0.97
CA ALA A 132 12.20 2.34 -0.74
C ALA A 132 13.18 1.15 -0.69
N ARG A 133 13.11 0.39 0.40
CA ARG A 133 13.68 -0.94 0.52
C ARG A 133 12.53 -1.96 0.60
N TRP A 134 12.64 -3.05 -0.13
CA TRP A 134 11.61 -4.10 -0.13
C TRP A 134 11.90 -5.15 0.95
N VAL A 135 10.90 -5.47 1.75
CA VAL A 135 10.92 -6.51 2.78
C VAL A 135 9.69 -7.43 2.65
N PRO A 136 9.72 -8.66 3.18
CA PRO A 136 8.51 -9.50 3.31
C PRO A 136 7.33 -8.72 3.89
N ALA A 137 6.13 -8.93 3.35
CA ALA A 137 4.94 -8.17 3.75
C ALA A 137 4.57 -8.35 5.25
N ASP A 138 4.93 -9.49 5.83
CA ASP A 138 4.71 -9.85 7.24
C ASP A 138 5.80 -9.34 8.20
N ASP A 139 6.86 -8.71 7.69
CA ASP A 139 7.88 -8.12 8.54
C ASP A 139 7.31 -6.94 9.36
N LEU A 140 7.48 -7.00 10.69
CA LEU A 140 7.12 -5.92 11.59
C LEU A 140 8.10 -4.75 11.44
N THR A 141 7.58 -3.57 11.13
CA THR A 141 8.35 -2.32 11.08
C THR A 141 8.74 -1.85 12.49
N PRO A 142 9.73 -0.94 12.61
CA PRO A 142 10.02 -0.30 13.89
C PRO A 142 8.80 0.42 14.48
N PHE A 143 7.96 1.01 13.63
CA PHE A 143 6.70 1.63 14.03
C PHE A 143 5.73 0.59 14.62
N ASP A 144 5.51 -0.55 13.95
CA ASP A 144 4.62 -1.61 14.45
C ASP A 144 5.04 -2.09 15.83
N ARG A 145 6.35 -2.28 16.03
CA ARG A 145 6.92 -2.70 17.31
C ARG A 145 6.73 -1.63 18.39
N PHE A 146 6.93 -0.35 18.05
CA PHE A 146 6.73 0.77 18.97
C PHE A 146 5.27 0.88 19.41
N ALA A 147 4.33 0.87 18.45
CA ALA A 147 2.90 0.96 18.73
C ALA A 147 2.42 -0.21 19.60
N ALA A 148 2.82 -1.45 19.26
CA ALA A 148 2.48 -2.63 20.04
C ALA A 148 3.04 -2.56 21.47
N ALA A 149 4.31 -2.16 21.63
CA ALA A 149 4.93 -2.01 22.95
C ALA A 149 4.24 -0.92 23.80
N LEU A 150 3.78 0.17 23.17
CA LEU A 150 3.07 1.23 23.87
C LEU A 150 1.66 0.79 24.31
N VAL A 151 0.94 0.05 23.48
CA VAL A 151 -0.34 -0.60 23.85
C VAL A 151 -0.15 -1.50 25.07
N ASP A 152 0.89 -2.34 25.05
CA ASP A 152 1.22 -3.23 26.16
C ASP A 152 1.57 -2.44 27.44
N ALA A 153 2.37 -1.39 27.32
CA ALA A 153 2.78 -0.53 28.43
C ALA A 153 1.61 0.27 29.04
N LEU A 154 0.59 0.58 28.24
CA LEU A 154 -0.67 1.19 28.68
C LEU A 154 -1.69 0.16 29.18
N SER A 155 -1.44 -1.14 28.95
CA SER A 155 -2.36 -2.24 29.28
C SER A 155 -3.77 -2.04 28.74
N SER A 156 -3.88 -1.44 27.54
CA SER A 156 -5.13 -1.00 26.92
C SER A 156 -5.20 -1.51 25.47
N PRO A 157 -5.50 -2.81 25.25
CA PRO A 157 -5.43 -3.46 23.94
C PRO A 157 -6.37 -2.83 22.89
N GLU A 158 -7.45 -2.20 23.31
CA GLU A 158 -8.39 -1.46 22.45
C GLU A 158 -7.74 -0.31 21.69
N LEU A 159 -6.64 0.25 22.21
CA LEU A 159 -5.90 1.35 21.55
C LEU A 159 -5.25 0.91 20.24
N ALA A 160 -5.02 -0.40 20.04
CA ALA A 160 -4.48 -0.92 18.79
C ALA A 160 -5.37 -0.61 17.56
N LEU A 161 -6.66 -0.32 17.78
CA LEU A 161 -7.62 0.03 16.74
C LEU A 161 -8.00 1.53 16.76
N ASP A 162 -7.42 2.32 17.66
CA ASP A 162 -7.76 3.73 17.84
C ASP A 162 -6.93 4.62 16.90
N SER A 163 -7.61 5.42 16.08
CA SER A 163 -6.95 6.29 15.08
C SER A 163 -6.19 7.46 15.71
N ALA A 164 -6.68 8.01 16.83
CA ALA A 164 -6.00 9.11 17.50
C ALA A 164 -4.72 8.60 18.18
N PHE A 165 -4.77 7.40 18.76
CA PHE A 165 -3.60 6.70 19.29
C PHE A 165 -2.60 6.35 18.19
N HIS A 166 -3.07 5.92 17.01
CA HIS A 166 -2.19 5.68 15.87
C HIS A 166 -1.45 6.95 15.45
N MET A 167 -2.15 8.08 15.29
CA MET A 167 -1.53 9.37 14.98
C MET A 167 -0.54 9.82 16.07
N PHE A 168 -0.90 9.63 17.34
CA PHE A 168 0.02 9.89 18.45
C PHE A 168 1.30 9.04 18.34
N CYS A 169 1.18 7.76 18.01
CA CYS A 169 2.34 6.90 17.78
C CYS A 169 3.21 7.44 16.64
N VAL A 170 2.62 7.90 15.53
CA VAL A 170 3.35 8.47 14.39
C VAL A 170 4.21 9.65 14.85
N ASP A 171 3.63 10.57 15.62
CA ASP A 171 4.33 11.77 16.10
C ASP A 171 5.50 11.45 17.07
N HIS A 172 5.44 10.33 17.79
CA HIS A 172 6.36 10.03 18.90
C HIS A 172 7.37 8.91 18.61
N ALA A 173 7.11 8.04 17.62
CA ALA A 173 7.90 6.81 17.40
C ALA A 173 9.39 7.04 17.12
N LEU A 174 9.77 8.20 16.56
CA LEU A 174 11.18 8.51 16.28
C LEU A 174 11.89 9.25 17.41
N THR A 175 11.16 9.86 18.32
CA THR A 175 11.69 10.84 19.28
C THR A 175 11.56 10.40 20.73
N HIS A 176 10.68 9.44 21.02
CA HIS A 176 10.38 9.00 22.38
C HIS A 176 10.72 7.53 22.60
N THR A 177 11.10 7.21 23.84
CA THR A 177 11.02 5.82 24.32
C THR A 177 9.55 5.44 24.54
N VAL A 178 9.27 4.14 24.68
CA VAL A 178 7.92 3.66 24.98
C VAL A 178 7.43 4.24 26.32
N GLU A 179 8.31 4.33 27.31
CA GLU A 179 8.00 4.89 28.62
C GLU A 179 7.68 6.39 28.56
N ASP A 180 8.44 7.17 27.80
CA ASP A 180 8.19 8.60 27.62
C ASP A 180 6.87 8.83 26.86
N ALA A 181 6.64 8.07 25.79
CA ALA A 181 5.39 8.14 25.02
C ALA A 181 4.18 7.72 25.86
N ARG A 182 4.32 6.73 26.73
CA ARG A 182 3.28 6.31 27.69
C ARG A 182 2.91 7.45 28.64
N ALA A 183 3.91 8.13 29.21
CA ALA A 183 3.66 9.27 30.08
C ALA A 183 2.93 10.39 29.32
N ALA A 184 3.40 10.73 28.12
CA ALA A 184 2.80 11.76 27.27
C ALA A 184 1.35 11.43 26.87
N TRP A 185 1.03 10.17 26.56
CA TRP A 185 -0.33 9.74 26.24
C TRP A 185 -1.28 9.92 27.43
N ILE A 186 -0.87 9.49 28.62
CA ILE A 186 -1.68 9.64 29.85
C ILE A 186 -1.98 11.11 30.12
N GLU A 187 -0.99 11.98 29.96
CA GLU A 187 -1.17 13.43 30.11
C GLU A 187 -2.10 14.03 29.04
N ALA A 188 -2.03 13.56 27.80
CA ALA A 188 -2.92 14.00 26.72
C ALA A 188 -4.38 13.65 27.01
N VAL A 189 -4.66 12.39 27.36
CA VAL A 189 -6.03 11.91 27.68
C VAL A 189 -6.61 12.63 28.90
N ALA A 190 -5.80 12.90 29.92
CA ALA A 190 -6.24 13.65 31.10
C ALA A 190 -6.65 15.10 30.75
N ARG A 191 -5.93 15.75 29.82
CA ARG A 191 -6.26 17.10 29.33
C ARG A 191 -7.56 17.13 28.54
N GLU A 192 -7.77 16.18 27.64
CA GLU A 192 -9.01 16.08 26.85
C GLU A 192 -10.24 15.82 27.72
N SER A 193 -10.11 14.94 28.72
CA SER A 193 -11.17 14.67 29.69
C SER A 193 -11.56 15.91 30.49
N SER A 194 -10.57 16.75 30.82
CA SER A 194 -10.79 18.01 31.55
C SER A 194 -11.45 19.09 30.68
N ALA A 195 -11.14 19.12 29.38
CA ALA A 195 -11.74 20.05 28.42
C ALA A 195 -13.21 19.71 28.10
N THR A 196 -13.54 18.42 28.05
CA THR A 196 -14.88 17.94 27.68
C THR A 196 -15.90 18.03 28.84
N GLY A 197 -15.42 18.11 30.09
CA GLY A 197 -16.26 18.22 31.29
C GLY A 197 -16.83 19.62 31.61
N GLY A 198 -16.57 20.62 30.76
CA GLY A 198 -16.91 22.03 31.02
C GLY A 198 -18.28 22.53 30.53
N ASP A 199 -18.94 21.84 29.60
CA ASP A 199 -20.18 22.31 28.97
C ASP A 199 -21.43 21.55 29.47
N PHE A 200 -21.88 21.89 30.67
CA PHE A 200 -23.29 21.68 31.05
C PHE A 200 -23.77 22.82 31.95
N LEU A 201 -24.16 23.94 31.33
CA LEU A 201 -24.93 24.98 32.00
C LEU A 201 -26.41 24.56 32.04
N PRO A 202 -27.07 24.46 33.22
CA PRO A 202 -28.51 24.26 33.29
C PRO A 202 -29.20 25.56 32.86
N GLY A 203 -29.86 25.53 31.70
CA GLY A 203 -30.65 26.63 31.17
C GLY A 203 -31.73 27.04 32.16
N ILE A 204 -31.56 28.24 32.71
CA ILE A 204 -32.52 28.95 33.54
C ILE A 204 -33.79 29.16 32.73
N GLY A 205 -34.92 28.69 33.28
CA GLY A 205 -36.25 28.90 32.72
C GLY A 205 -36.60 30.39 32.67
N VAL A 206 -37.26 30.79 31.59
CA VAL A 206 -37.96 32.06 31.50
C VAL A 206 -39.39 31.76 31.07
N ASP A 207 -40.28 31.73 32.05
CA ASP A 207 -41.71 31.97 31.87
C ASP A 207 -41.90 33.41 31.40
N HIS A 208 -42.74 33.63 30.38
CA HIS A 208 -43.60 34.82 30.35
C HIS A 208 -44.90 34.55 29.57
N ALA A 209 -45.98 34.98 30.22
CA ALA A 209 -47.37 35.02 29.80
C ALA A 209 -47.64 36.02 28.65
#